data_AF-A0A2V8XBT7-F1
#
_entry.id   AF-A0A2V8XBT7-F1
#
_cell.length_a   1.000
_cell.length_b   1.000
_cell.length_c   1.000
_cell.angle_alpha   90.00
_cell.angle_beta   90.00
_cell.angle_gamma   90.00
#
_symmetry.space_group_name_H-M   'P 1'
#
loop_
_entity.id
_entity.type
_entity.pdbx_description
1 polymer ?
#
loop_
_entity_poly.entity_id
_entity_poly.type
_entity_poly.pdbx_seq_one_letter_code
_entity_poly.pdbx_strand_id
1 'polypeptide(L)' 'MKNPVYEQVQTRKVKARLRMLQHAQRVSGNVSQTCRFFGVSRALFYIWKKRFE' A
#
# COMPACT_ATOMS: atom_id res chain seq x y z
N MET A 1 -15.74 22.04 -4.62
CA MET A 1 -15.88 21.40 -3.29
C MET A 1 -15.46 19.95 -3.39
N LYS A 2 -14.45 19.49 -2.63
CA LYS A 2 -14.14 18.06 -2.55
C LYS A 2 -15.17 17.40 -1.64
N ASN A 3 -15.82 16.33 -2.11
CA ASN A 3 -16.78 15.58 -1.31
C ASN A 3 -16.06 14.94 -0.10
N PRO A 4 -16.49 15.21 1.15
CA PRO A 4 -15.84 14.68 2.36
C PRO A 4 -15.71 13.15 2.38
N VAL A 5 -16.67 12.43 1.79
CA VAL A 5 -16.65 10.96 1.69
C VAL A 5 -15.51 10.48 0.80
N TYR A 6 -15.25 11.20 -0.31
CA TYR A 6 -14.15 10.86 -1.21
C TYR A 6 -12.80 10.98 -0.50
N GLU A 7 -12.61 12.03 0.29
CA GLU A 7 -11.37 12.27 1.03
C GLU A 7 -11.11 11.20 2.11
N GLN A 8 -12.15 10.76 2.81
CA GLN A 8 -12.05 9.64 3.75
C GLN A 8 -11.66 8.33 3.07
N VAL A 9 -12.26 8.02 1.92
CA VAL A 9 -11.92 6.82 1.14
C VAL A 9 -10.48 6.87 0.64
N GLN A 10 -10.03 8.01 0.13
CA GLN A 10 -8.63 8.18 -0.29
C GLN A 10 -7.65 8.01 0.88
N THR A 11 -7.97 8.60 2.02
CA THR A 11 -7.15 8.47 3.25
C THR A 11 -7.00 7.02 3.68
N ARG A 12 -8.10 6.24 3.67
CA ARG A 12 -8.07 4.80 3.99
C ARG A 12 -7.19 4.03 3.00
N LYS A 13 -7.29 4.33 1.70
CA LYS A 13 -6.44 3.71 0.66
C LYS A 13 -4.97 4.03 0.85
N VAL A 14 -4.62 5.29 1.13
CA VAL A 14 -3.23 5.71 1.39
C VAL A 14 -2.67 4.99 2.62
N LYS A 15 -3.42 4.94 3.73
CA LYS A 15 -3.01 4.21 4.94
C LYS A 15 -2.80 2.72 4.67
N ALA A 16 -3.66 2.09 3.88
CA ALA A 16 -3.51 0.68 3.52
C ALA A 16 -2.22 0.41 2.72
N ARG A 17 -1.92 1.26 1.73
CA ARG A 17 -0.67 1.18 0.94
C ARG A 17 0.57 1.34 1.83
N LEU A 18 0.54 2.31 2.74
CA LEU A 18 1.64 2.54 3.69
C LEU A 18 1.88 1.33 4.58
N ARG A 19 0.82 0.73 5.16
CA ARG A 19 0.95 -0.48 5.99
C ARG A 19 1.59 -1.63 5.24
N MET A 20 1.23 -1.83 3.97
CA MET A 20 1.80 -2.88 3.15
C MET A 20 3.30 -2.66 2.88
N LEU A 21 3.70 -1.43 2.51
CA LEU A 21 5.12 -1.09 2.30
C LEU A 21 5.94 -1.30 3.59
N GLN A 22 5.40 -0.87 4.73
CA GLN A 22 6.04 -1.06 6.04
C GLN A 22 6.13 -2.54 6.43
N HIS A 23 5.11 -3.35 6.14
CA HIS A 23 5.13 -4.79 6.40
C HIS A 23 6.21 -5.49 5.58
N ALA A 24 6.36 -5.14 4.29
CA ALA A 24 7.43 -5.68 3.45
C ALA A 24 8.82 -5.34 4.00
N GLN A 25 8.99 -4.13 4.53
CA GLN A 25 10.28 -3.67 5.06
C GLN A 25 10.62 -4.26 6.44
N ARG A 26 9.64 -4.37 7.35
CA ARG A 26 9.90 -4.68 8.77
C ARG A 26 9.57 -6.09 9.19
N VAL A 27 8.63 -6.76 8.51
CA VAL A 27 8.10 -8.05 8.98
C VAL A 27 8.65 -9.18 8.15
N SER A 28 8.40 -9.17 6.84
CA SER A 28 8.71 -10.33 6.00
C SER A 28 10.10 -10.27 5.36
N GLY A 29 10.62 -9.07 5.06
CA GLY A 29 11.76 -8.90 4.15
C GLY A 29 11.53 -9.46 2.74
N ASN A 30 10.31 -9.98 2.47
CA ASN A 30 9.96 -10.70 1.26
C ASN A 30 8.71 -10.08 0.63
N VAL A 31 8.94 -9.38 -0.49
CA VAL A 31 7.89 -8.69 -1.24
C VAL A 31 6.84 -9.66 -1.77
N SER A 32 7.23 -10.84 -2.25
CA SER A 32 6.30 -11.83 -2.80
C SER A 32 5.34 -12.37 -1.74
N GLN A 33 5.85 -12.67 -0.55
CA GLN A 33 5.01 -13.10 0.58
C GLN A 33 4.06 -11.98 1.02
N THR A 34 4.57 -10.75 1.13
CA THR A 34 3.75 -9.58 1.47
C THR A 34 2.62 -9.35 0.47
N CYS A 35 2.92 -9.44 -0.84
CA CYS A 35 1.93 -9.28 -1.89
C CYS A 35 0.81 -10.33 -1.79
N ARG A 36 1.15 -11.60 -1.49
CA ARG A 36 0.18 -12.66 -1.23
C ARG A 36 -0.69 -12.37 -0.01
N PHE A 37 -0.07 -11.93 1.09
CA PHE A 37 -0.79 -11.59 2.33
C PHE A 37 -1.79 -10.43 2.14
N PHE A 38 -1.42 -9.39 1.39
CA PHE A 38 -2.28 -8.22 1.15
C PHE A 38 -3.19 -8.37 -0.09
N GLY A 39 -3.09 -9.46 -0.85
CA GLY A 39 -3.91 -9.67 -2.05
C GLY A 39 -3.62 -8.67 -3.18
N VAL A 40 -2.36 -8.27 -3.36
CA VAL A 40 -1.96 -7.33 -4.42
C VAL A 40 -0.92 -7.94 -5.35
N SER A 41 -0.79 -7.38 -6.56
CA SER A 41 0.28 -7.78 -7.47
C SER A 41 1.61 -7.14 -7.08
N ARG A 42 2.72 -7.83 -7.40
CA ARG A 42 4.09 -7.30 -7.22
C ARG A 42 4.32 -6.01 -8.01
N ALA A 43 3.76 -5.92 -9.22
CA ALA A 43 3.86 -4.71 -10.03
C ALA A 43 3.27 -3.50 -9.31
N LEU A 44 2.09 -3.65 -8.72
CA LEU A 44 1.42 -2.58 -8.00
C LEU A 44 2.19 -2.16 -6.74
N PHE A 45 2.79 -3.13 -6.04
CA PHE A 45 3.69 -2.86 -4.92
C PHE A 45 4.85 -1.93 -5.32
N TYR A 46 5.59 -2.26 -6.38
CA TYR A 46 6.72 -1.43 -6.82
C TYR A 46 6.30 -0.06 -7.33
N ILE A 47 5.16 0.02 -8.02
CA ILE A 47 4.57 1.28 -8.45
C ILE A 47 4.25 2.20 -7.27
N TRP A 48 3.76 1.66 -6.16
CA TRP A 48 3.50 2.45 -4.95
C TRP A 48 4.76 2.77 -4.16
N LYS A 49 5.71 1.82 -4.08
CA LYS A 49 7.02 2.04 -3.46
C LYS A 49 7.74 3.22 -4.13
N LYS A 50 7.80 3.23 -5.46
CA LYS A 50 8.41 4.31 -6.25
C LYS A 50 7.74 5.68 -6.06
N ARG A 51 6.46 5.74 -5.68
CA ARG A 51 5.76 7.00 -5.39
C ARG A 51 5.98 7.50 -3.96
N PHE A 52 6.50 6.64 -3.09
CA PHE A 52 6.76 6.94 -1.69
C PHE A 52 8.24 7.25 -1.44
N GLU A 53 9.12 6.67 -2.25
CA GLU A 53 10.50 7.13 -2.49
C GLU A 53 10.50 8.50 -3.18
#